data_AF-A0A959UY27-F1
#
_entry.id   AF-A0A959UY27-F1
#
_cell.length_a   1.000
_cell.length_b   1.000
_cell.length_c   1.000
_cell.angle_alpha   90.00
_cell.angle_beta   90.00
_cell.angle_gamma   90.00
#
_symmetry.space_group_name_H-M   'P 1'
#
loop_
_entity.id
_entity.type
_entity.pdbx_description
1 polymer ?
#
loop_
_entity_poly.entity_id
_entity_poly.type
_entity_poly.pdbx_seq_one_letter_code
_entity_poly.pdbx_strand_id
1 'polypeptide(L)'
;RSTLVLKGYAGTGKTALLGALVKTLQKDGSPVILLAPTGRAAKVMSAFSGHPASTIHRRIYRVGSGPDGHLELALAPNREQRALF
;
A
#
# COMPACT_ATOMS: atom_id res chain seq x y z
N ARG A 1 -15.95 9.83 -6.31
CA ARG A 1 -14.85 9.57 -5.34
C ARG A 1 -13.70 10.50 -5.68
N SER A 2 -13.07 11.12 -4.70
CA SER A 2 -11.96 12.05 -4.89
C SER A 2 -10.64 11.29 -4.98
N THR A 3 -9.74 11.69 -5.89
CA THR A 3 -8.42 11.06 -6.08
C THR A 3 -7.36 12.14 -6.16
N LEU A 4 -6.24 11.94 -5.45
CA LEU A 4 -5.05 12.79 -5.53
C LEU A 4 -3.95 12.06 -6.29
N VAL A 5 -3.34 12.72 -7.27
CA VAL A 5 -2.18 12.19 -8.01
C VAL A 5 -0.99 13.12 -7.80
N LEU A 6 0.06 12.61 -7.14
CA LEU A 6 1.29 13.35 -6.87
C LEU A 6 2.38 12.97 -7.88
N LYS A 7 2.77 13.92 -8.74
CA LYS A 7 3.86 13.76 -9.73
C LYS A 7 4.97 14.76 -9.45
N GLY A 8 6.21 14.41 -9.80
CA GLY A 8 7.37 15.30 -9.68
C GLY A 8 8.69 14.56 -9.87
N TYR A 9 9.75 15.30 -10.22
CA TYR A 9 11.10 14.76 -10.48
C TYR A 9 11.78 14.20 -9.22
N ALA A 10 12.93 13.55 -9.39
CA ALA A 10 13.74 13.12 -8.26
C ALA A 10 14.07 14.33 -7.35
N GLY A 11 14.09 14.11 -6.03
CA GLY A 11 14.39 15.17 -5.06
C GLY A 11 13.25 16.15 -4.73
N THR A 12 12.08 16.09 -5.39
CA THR A 12 10.97 17.04 -5.13
C THR A 12 10.14 16.75 -3.87
N GLY A 13 10.69 16.04 -2.87
CA GLY A 13 10.03 15.84 -1.57
C GLY A 13 8.76 14.97 -1.54
N LYS A 14 8.37 14.29 -2.63
CA LYS A 14 7.14 13.47 -2.69
C LYS A 14 7.02 12.45 -1.55
N THR A 15 8.11 11.73 -1.28
CA THR A 15 8.14 10.73 -0.19
C THR A 15 8.03 11.38 1.19
N ALA A 16 8.57 12.58 1.36
CA ALA A 16 8.45 13.34 2.60
C ALA A 16 7.00 13.81 2.82
N LEU A 17 6.33 14.31 1.78
CA LEU A 17 4.92 14.68 1.83
C LEU A 17 4.03 13.47 2.14
N LEU A 18 4.29 12.33 1.51
CA LEU A 18 3.57 11.09 1.79
C LEU A 18 3.75 10.66 3.25
N GLY A 19 4.98 10.72 3.78
CA GLY A 19 5.24 10.41 5.19
C GLY A 19 4.53 11.37 6.15
N ALA A 20 4.49 12.67 5.84
CA ALA A 20 3.75 13.65 6.63
C ALA A 20 2.23 13.38 6.60
N LEU A 21 1.67 13.09 5.42
CA LEU A 21 0.26 12.76 5.25
C LEU A 21 -0.14 11.53 6.07
N VAL A 22 0.65 10.45 5.99
CA VAL A 22 0.39 9.22 6.76
C VAL A 22 0.42 9.50 8.26
N LYS A 23 1.43 10.25 8.75
CA LYS A 23 1.52 10.61 10.17
C LYS A 23 0.31 11.43 10.65
N THR A 24 -0.18 12.34 9.81
CA THR A 24 -1.38 13.12 10.13
C THR A 24 -2.63 12.23 10.21
N LEU A 25 -2.82 11.35 9.23
CA LEU A 25 -3.95 10.42 9.20
C LEU A 25 -3.93 9.43 10.37
N GLN A 26 -2.75 8.94 10.75
CA GLN A 26 -2.58 8.10 11.93
C GLN A 26 -2.98 8.83 13.22
N LYS A 27 -2.60 10.11 13.37
CA LYS A 27 -3.00 10.93 14.54
C LYS A 27 -4.51 11.17 14.60
N ASP A 28 -5.15 11.27 13.45
CA ASP A 28 -6.59 11.42 13.29
C ASP A 28 -7.37 10.09 13.49
N GLY A 29 -6.68 8.96 13.60
CA GLY A 29 -7.31 7.64 13.71
C GLY A 29 -7.89 7.12 12.39
N SER A 30 -7.58 7.78 11.27
CA SER A 30 -8.02 7.37 9.94
C SER A 30 -7.24 6.12 9.47
N PRO A 31 -7.92 5.04 9.04
CA PRO A 31 -7.24 3.85 8.55
C PRO A 31 -6.51 4.12 7.22
N VAL A 32 -5.24 3.71 7.14
CA VAL A 32 -4.38 3.91 5.96
C VAL A 32 -3.69 2.60 5.56
N ILE A 33 -3.69 2.30 4.27
CA ILE A 33 -3.01 1.15 3.67
C ILE A 33 -2.00 1.66 2.66
N LEU A 34 -0.73 1.33 2.87
CA LEU A 34 0.34 1.71 1.96
C LEU A 34 0.69 0.56 1.01
N LEU A 35 0.53 0.81 -0.28
CA LEU A 35 0.81 -0.16 -1.33
C LEU A 35 1.85 0.38 -2.31
N ALA A 36 2.74 -0.51 -2.77
CA ALA A 36 3.72 -0.19 -3.80
C ALA A 36 3.80 -1.31 -4.86
N PRO A 37 4.25 -1.03 -6.09
CA PRO A 37 4.34 -2.05 -7.13
C PRO A 37 5.47 -3.08 -6.89
N THR A 38 6.55 -2.69 -6.19
CA THR A 38 7.72 -3.55 -5.94
C THR A 38 8.04 -3.64 -4.45
N GLY A 39 8.66 -4.74 -4.03
CA GLY A 39 9.06 -4.95 -2.64
C GLY A 39 10.07 -3.90 -2.15
N ARG A 40 11.01 -3.47 -3.01
CA ARG A 40 11.95 -2.40 -2.67
C ARG A 40 11.23 -1.08 -2.41
N ALA A 41 10.27 -0.70 -3.26
CA ALA A 41 9.47 0.51 -3.05
C ALA A 41 8.64 0.45 -1.76
N ALA A 42 8.02 -0.71 -1.46
CA ALA A 42 7.30 -0.92 -0.20
C ALA A 42 8.22 -0.77 1.03
N LYS A 43 9.44 -1.32 0.98
CA LYS A 43 10.41 -1.20 2.07
C LYS A 43 10.80 0.26 2.32
N VAL A 44 11.10 1.01 1.25
CA VAL A 44 11.43 2.44 1.33
C VAL A 44 10.23 3.23 1.86
N MET A 45 9.04 3.01 1.31
CA MET A 45 7.81 3.68 1.74
C MET A 45 7.50 3.42 3.22
N SER A 46 7.71 2.19 3.70
CA SER A 46 7.53 1.85 5.11
C SER A 46 8.50 2.61 6.00
N ALA A 47 9.79 2.66 5.62
CA ALA A 47 10.81 3.35 6.39
C ALA A 47 10.55 4.86 6.48
N PHE A 48 10.16 5.51 5.38
CA PHE A 48 9.90 6.96 5.37
C PHE A 48 8.60 7.35 6.08
N SER A 49 7.54 6.53 5.96
CA SER A 49 6.25 6.83 6.59
C SER A 49 6.18 6.42 8.06
N GLY A 50 7.00 5.45 8.48
CA GLY A 50 6.86 4.82 9.79
C GLY A 50 5.63 3.92 9.91
N HIS A 51 5.00 3.57 8.78
CA HIS A 51 3.81 2.72 8.71
C HIS A 51 4.06 1.53 7.78
N PRO A 52 3.57 0.32 8.10
CA PRO A 52 3.79 -0.85 7.26
C PRO A 52 3.24 -0.64 5.84
N ALA A 53 4.05 -0.95 4.83
CA ALA A 53 3.65 -1.01 3.44
C ALA A 53 3.87 -2.41 2.86
N SER A 54 3.05 -2.78 1.89
CA SER A 54 3.15 -4.06 1.19
C SER A 54 3.06 -3.87 -0.32
N THR A 55 3.35 -4.93 -1.09
CA THR A 55 3.14 -4.84 -2.54
C THR A 55 1.65 -4.93 -2.87
N ILE A 56 1.25 -4.29 -3.97
CA ILE A 56 -0.11 -4.41 -4.50
C ILE A 56 -0.46 -5.90 -4.69
N HIS A 57 0.44 -6.68 -5.32
CA HIS A 57 0.27 -8.11 -5.52
C HIS A 57 0.01 -8.88 -4.22
N ARG A 58 0.80 -8.62 -3.17
CA ARG A 58 0.61 -9.28 -1.87
C ARG A 58 -0.72 -8.92 -1.22
N ARG A 59 -1.28 -7.74 -1.50
CA ARG A 59 -2.55 -7.28 -0.93
C ARG A 59 -3.75 -7.84 -1.67
N ILE A 60 -3.70 -7.90 -3.00
CA ILE A 60 -4.86 -8.23 -3.83
C ILE A 60 -4.95 -9.71 -4.21
N TYR A 61 -3.86 -10.47 -4.08
CA TYR A 61 -3.84 -11.91 -4.39
C TYR A 61 -3.64 -12.77 -3.15
N ARG A 62 -4.23 -13.95 -3.22
CA ARG A 62 -4.08 -15.07 -2.28
C ARG A 62 -3.50 -16.22 -3.07
N VAL A 63 -2.64 -16.98 -2.41
CA VAL A 63 -2.15 -18.24 -2.94
C VAL A 63 -3.03 -19.35 -2.37
N GLY A 64 -3.69 -20.08 -3.25
CA GLY A 64 -4.39 -21.33 -2.96
C GLY A 64 -3.65 -22.52 -3.57
N SER A 65 -4.05 -23.72 -3.14
CA SER A 65 -3.65 -24.97 -3.78
C SER A 65 -4.84 -25.53 -4.52
N GLY A 66 -4.71 -25.68 -5.84
CA GLY A 66 -5.71 -26.36 -6.65
C GLY A 66 -5.79 -27.86 -6.29
N PRO A 67 -6.85 -28.57 -6.75
CA PRO A 67 -7.03 -30.00 -6.50
C PRO A 67 -5.83 -30.86 -6.89
N ASP A 68 -5.10 -30.43 -7.93
CA ASP A 68 -3.94 -31.12 -8.49
C ASP A 68 -2.60 -30.62 -7.90
N GLY A 69 -2.64 -29.83 -6.82
CA GLY A 69 -1.44 -29.30 -6.15
C GLY A 69 -0.77 -28.12 -6.87
N HIS A 70 -1.34 -27.62 -7.96
CA HIS A 70 -0.86 -26.42 -8.64
C HIS A 70 -1.17 -25.16 -7.83
N LEU A 71 -0.33 -24.14 -8.01
CA LEU A 71 -0.50 -22.83 -7.39
C LEU A 71 -1.65 -22.10 -8.08
N GLU A 72 -2.72 -21.79 -7.35
CA GLU A 72 -3.82 -20.98 -7.87
C GLU A 72 -3.78 -19.58 -7.23
N LEU A 73 -3.84 -18.53 -8.05
CA LEU A 73 -3.93 -17.16 -7.58
C LEU A 73 -5.38 -16.68 -7.63
N ALA A 74 -5.96 -16.42 -6.46
CA ALA A 74 -7.30 -15.89 -6.34
C ALA A 74 -7.29 -14.48 -5.74
N LEU A 75 -8.31 -13.67 -6.06
CA LEU A 75 -8.43 -12.33 -5.49
C LEU A 75 -8.74 -12.37 -3.98
N ALA A 76 -8.03 -11.55 -3.21
CA ALA A 76 -8.28 -11.33 -1.79
C ALA A 76 -9.56 -10.50 -1.58
N PRO A 77 -10.30 -10.69 -0.47
CA PRO A 77 -11.50 -9.90 -0.22
C PRO A 77 -11.07 -8.53 0.30
N ASN A 78 -11.70 -7.47 -0.17
CA ASN A 78 -11.40 -6.15 0.38
C ASN A 78 -12.10 -5.95 1.74
N ARG A 79 -11.37 -6.19 2.83
CA ARG A 79 -11.85 -5.98 4.21
C ARG A 79 -11.81 -4.51 4.67
N GLU A 80 -11.24 -3.63 3.87
CA GLU A 80 -10.74 -2.32 4.33
C GLU A 80 -11.42 -1.18 3.57
N GLN A 81 -12.74 -1.28 3.44
CA GLN A 81 -13.52 -0.44 2.51
C GLN A 81 -13.52 1.05 2.86
N ARG A 82 -13.09 1.41 4.08
CA ARG A 82 -13.01 2.79 4.58
C ARG A 82 -11.58 3.31 4.73
N ALA A 83 -10.58 2.49 4.40
CA ALA A 83 -9.19 2.91 4.45
C ALA A 83 -8.83 3.82 3.28
N LEU A 84 -7.92 4.76 3.53
CA LEU A 84 -7.21 5.47 2.47
C LEU A 84 -6.10 4.56 1.93
N PHE A 85 -6.02 4.45 0.60
CA PHE A 85 -5.04 3.63 -0.12
C PHE A 85 -4.03 4.52 -0.86
#